data_AF-A0A9D8J1E1-F1
#
_entry.id   AF-A0A9D8J1E1-F1
#
_cell.length_a   1.000
_cell.length_b   1.000
_cell.length_c   1.000
_cell.angle_alpha   90.00
_cell.angle_beta   90.00
_cell.angle_gamma   90.00
#
_symmetry.space_group_name_H-M   'P 1'
#
loop_
_entity.id
_entity.type
_entity.pdbx_description
1 polymer ?
#
loop_
_entity_poly.entity_id
_entity_poly.type
_entity_poly.pdbx_seq_one_letter_code
_entity_poly.pdbx_strand_id
1 'polypeptide(L)'
;QLRPAKALVICAKARTAYLLEQALRQQAGIRCSAFHEDLTIVARDRAAAWFADQDTDGAQALICSEIGSEGRNFQFAHHLVLFDLPLNPDLLEQRIGRLDRIGQTATVTIHVPYFRNSGQEVLLRWYADALDAFRRPCPAAQAVFAQLSGSLLEAIIRPSPESLQAVLARSRELRAELTEALHRGRDRLLELSSCRPETAAGVMAQIATIDQDTELWRYLEQVFDNFGVDVEDHSPGCFILTPSEHLRIPSFPELPEDGITGTIDRGIALAREDMAFLTWEHPLVRGAMDLMLNGEYGNTAFTMVRHPELPPGQLFVEAFHVVESPAPKRLQIGRFLPPHLIETRIDAQGTALAADDRPEWPEVDGAVAPATVSAFLRGQQPLVERLIRRADSAAQRQLGALLADAESRMLGLMTEELKRLAALRRVNPSVRQQELAQLKREGLELHHCIQSAQLRLDALRVILSV
;
A
#
# COMPACT_ATOMS: atom_id res chain seq x y z
N GLN A 1 6.90 3.29 -36.09
CA GLN A 1 5.44 3.05 -36.19
C GLN A 1 4.77 3.10 -34.83
N LEU A 2 5.35 2.48 -33.79
CA LEU A 2 4.78 2.50 -32.44
C LEU A 2 4.97 3.82 -31.67
N ARG A 3 5.42 4.93 -32.26
CA ARG A 3 5.50 6.22 -31.53
C ARG A 3 4.08 6.81 -31.42
N PRO A 4 3.63 7.30 -30.25
CA PRO A 4 4.37 7.50 -28.98
C PRO A 4 4.30 6.32 -27.98
N ALA A 5 3.70 5.19 -28.33
CA ALA A 5 3.54 4.04 -27.44
C ALA A 5 4.86 3.40 -26.97
N LYS A 6 4.80 2.82 -25.76
CA LYS A 6 5.89 2.10 -25.09
C LYS A 6 5.85 0.61 -25.43
N ALA A 7 7.04 0.02 -25.61
CA ALA A 7 7.18 -1.39 -25.97
C ALA A 7 8.18 -2.13 -25.06
N LEU A 8 7.75 -3.26 -24.51
CA LEU A 8 8.62 -4.19 -23.80
C LEU A 8 9.19 -5.19 -24.82
N VAL A 9 10.51 -5.29 -24.92
CA VAL A 9 11.19 -6.23 -25.81
C VAL A 9 11.87 -7.29 -24.97
N ILE A 10 11.57 -8.57 -25.20
CA ILE A 10 12.18 -9.67 -24.44
C ILE A 10 13.04 -10.53 -25.36
N CYS A 11 14.24 -10.85 -24.90
CA CYS A 11 15.16 -11.78 -25.54
C CYS A 11 15.81 -12.71 -24.51
N ALA A 12 16.35 -13.84 -24.95
CA ALA A 12 16.85 -14.89 -24.06
C ALA A 12 18.16 -14.54 -23.32
N LYS A 13 19.01 -13.66 -23.86
CA LYS A 13 20.37 -13.43 -23.35
C LYS A 13 20.66 -11.96 -23.10
N ALA A 14 21.32 -11.64 -21.98
CA ALA A 14 21.80 -10.30 -21.63
C ALA A 14 22.61 -9.64 -22.76
N ARG A 15 23.53 -10.38 -23.38
CA ARG A 15 24.32 -9.89 -24.52
C ARG A 15 23.44 -9.43 -25.69
N THR A 16 22.36 -10.15 -25.97
CA THR A 16 21.42 -9.77 -27.04
C THR A 16 20.70 -8.47 -26.66
N ALA A 17 20.24 -8.36 -25.41
CA ALA A 17 19.59 -7.14 -24.92
C ALA A 17 20.48 -5.90 -25.06
N TYR A 18 21.76 -6.03 -24.66
CA TYR A 18 22.75 -4.97 -24.78
C TYR A 18 23.01 -4.57 -26.24
N LEU A 19 23.23 -5.55 -27.13
CA LEU A 19 23.49 -5.26 -28.54
C LEU A 19 22.27 -4.65 -29.25
N LEU A 20 21.06 -5.08 -28.89
CA LEU A 20 19.83 -4.50 -29.40
C LEU A 20 19.65 -3.05 -28.93
N GLU A 21 19.90 -2.75 -27.65
CA GLU A 21 19.88 -1.37 -27.14
C GLU A 21 20.83 -0.47 -27.91
N GLN A 22 22.09 -0.90 -28.11
CA GLN A 22 23.07 -0.13 -28.87
C GLN A 22 22.62 0.10 -30.31
N ALA A 23 22.16 -0.94 -31.00
CA ALA A 23 21.72 -0.84 -32.39
C ALA A 23 20.51 0.09 -32.53
N LEU A 24 19.51 -0.03 -31.64
CA LEU A 24 18.30 0.80 -31.66
C LEU A 24 18.62 2.28 -31.38
N ARG A 25 19.57 2.56 -30.47
CA ARG A 25 20.00 3.94 -30.19
C ARG A 25 20.84 4.53 -31.32
N GLN A 26 21.84 3.80 -31.80
CA GLN A 26 22.80 4.33 -32.78
C GLN A 26 22.22 4.41 -34.19
N GLN A 27 21.44 3.41 -34.62
CA GLN A 27 20.98 3.32 -36.00
C GLN A 27 19.59 3.91 -36.20
N ALA A 28 18.70 3.76 -35.21
CA ALA A 28 17.31 4.18 -35.33
C ALA A 28 16.96 5.41 -34.47
N GLY A 29 17.88 5.89 -33.62
CA GLY A 29 17.63 7.01 -32.71
C GLY A 29 16.47 6.75 -31.76
N ILE A 30 16.24 5.50 -31.38
CA ILE A 30 15.17 5.11 -30.45
C ILE A 30 15.72 5.23 -29.04
N ARG A 31 14.99 5.95 -28.16
CA ARG A 31 15.30 5.96 -26.74
C ARG A 31 14.90 4.64 -26.13
N CYS A 32 15.87 3.87 -25.70
CA CYS A 32 15.65 2.60 -25.06
C CYS A 32 16.73 2.30 -24.03
N SER A 33 16.42 1.39 -23.11
CA SER A 33 17.37 0.91 -22.11
C SER A 33 17.40 -0.61 -22.10
N ALA A 34 18.58 -1.18 -21.83
CA ALA A 34 18.72 -2.60 -21.55
C ALA A 34 18.36 -2.89 -20.08
N PHE A 35 17.85 -4.10 -19.82
CA PHE A 35 17.49 -4.60 -18.51
C PHE A 35 17.90 -6.08 -18.39
N HIS A 36 18.93 -6.39 -17.62
CA HIS A 36 19.49 -7.74 -17.50
C HIS A 36 20.20 -7.98 -16.15
N GLU A 37 20.55 -9.24 -15.86
CA GLU A 37 21.24 -9.73 -14.65
C GLU A 37 22.42 -8.88 -14.24
N ASP A 38 23.28 -8.55 -15.20
CA ASP A 38 24.58 -7.93 -14.91
C ASP A 38 24.46 -6.46 -14.45
N LEU A 39 23.25 -5.89 -14.45
CA LEU A 39 23.00 -4.54 -13.94
C LEU A 39 22.84 -4.54 -12.42
N THR A 40 23.42 -3.54 -11.76
CA THR A 40 23.14 -3.27 -10.35
C THR A 40 21.65 -3.00 -10.13
N ILE A 41 21.15 -3.23 -8.91
CA ILE A 41 19.75 -2.95 -8.55
C ILE A 41 19.39 -1.49 -8.91
N VAL A 42 20.25 -0.55 -8.52
CA VAL A 42 20.09 0.89 -8.84
C VAL A 42 20.05 1.17 -10.35
N ALA A 43 20.86 0.47 -11.15
CA ALA A 43 20.82 0.64 -12.61
C ALA A 43 19.52 0.10 -13.22
N ARG A 44 19.00 -1.02 -12.69
CA ARG A 44 17.70 -1.58 -13.08
C ARG A 44 16.55 -0.65 -12.71
N ASP A 45 16.59 -0.06 -11.52
CA ASP A 45 15.62 0.93 -11.05
C ASP A 45 15.56 2.14 -11.97
N ARG A 46 16.71 2.73 -12.27
CA ARG A 46 16.80 3.87 -13.18
C ARG A 46 16.32 3.53 -14.60
N ALA A 47 16.61 2.33 -15.11
CA ALA A 47 16.13 1.90 -16.43
C ALA A 47 14.60 1.76 -16.46
N ALA A 48 14.02 1.17 -15.40
CA ALA A 48 12.58 1.03 -15.24
C ALA A 48 11.90 2.40 -15.06
N ALA A 49 12.47 3.27 -14.23
CA ALA A 49 11.99 4.64 -14.02
C ALA A 49 11.97 5.44 -15.32
N TRP A 50 13.07 5.42 -16.08
CA TRP A 50 13.15 6.09 -17.37
C TRP A 50 12.17 5.49 -18.40
N PHE A 51 11.86 4.19 -18.31
CA PHE A 51 10.83 3.55 -19.12
C PHE A 51 9.40 3.87 -18.65
N ALA A 52 9.17 4.09 -17.37
CA ALA A 52 7.86 4.48 -16.81
C ALA A 52 7.51 5.93 -17.10
N ASP A 53 8.52 6.79 -17.26
CA ASP A 53 8.37 8.20 -17.57
C ASP A 53 7.55 8.43 -18.85
N GLN A 54 6.38 9.05 -18.70
CA GLN A 54 5.45 9.34 -19.80
C GLN A 54 5.83 10.61 -20.58
N ASP A 55 6.79 11.38 -20.09
CA ASP A 55 7.20 12.62 -20.75
C ASP A 55 7.90 12.36 -22.07
N THR A 56 8.04 13.45 -22.82
CA THR A 56 8.64 13.40 -24.14
C THR A 56 10.09 12.92 -24.10
N ASP A 57 10.77 12.83 -22.95
CA ASP A 57 12.16 12.35 -22.82
C ASP A 57 12.31 10.91 -22.28
N GLY A 58 11.20 10.28 -21.86
CA GLY A 58 11.19 8.91 -21.38
C GLY A 58 11.62 7.87 -22.43
N ALA A 59 12.13 6.73 -21.98
CA ALA A 59 12.46 5.61 -22.84
C ALA A 59 11.19 5.05 -23.51
N GLN A 60 11.28 4.83 -24.82
CA GLN A 60 10.20 4.26 -25.62
C GLN A 60 10.19 2.73 -25.54
N ALA A 61 11.35 2.11 -25.37
CA ALA A 61 11.46 0.65 -25.26
C ALA A 61 12.36 0.22 -24.11
N LEU A 62 11.99 -0.88 -23.47
CA LEU A 62 12.81 -1.57 -22.48
C LEU A 62 13.19 -2.94 -23.07
N ILE A 63 14.49 -3.19 -23.25
CA ILE A 63 15.00 -4.45 -23.79
C ILE A 63 15.49 -5.34 -22.66
N CYS A 64 14.74 -6.40 -22.40
CA CYS A 64 14.97 -7.32 -21.31
C CYS A 64 15.67 -8.60 -21.77
N SER A 65 16.59 -9.10 -20.94
CA SER A 65 16.96 -10.52 -20.95
C SER A 65 15.84 -11.36 -20.29
N GLU A 66 16.06 -12.66 -20.10
CA GLU A 66 15.12 -13.53 -19.38
C GLU A 66 14.79 -13.02 -17.97
N ILE A 67 15.64 -12.17 -17.36
CA ILE A 67 15.45 -11.60 -16.02
C ILE A 67 14.50 -10.40 -16.00
N GLY A 68 14.12 -9.87 -17.17
CA GLY A 68 12.93 -9.01 -17.26
C GLY A 68 11.66 -9.68 -16.72
N SER A 69 11.71 -10.99 -16.44
CA SER A 69 10.71 -11.79 -15.74
C SER A 69 10.70 -11.67 -14.21
N GLU A 70 11.49 -10.80 -13.58
CA GLU A 70 11.45 -10.59 -12.12
C GLU A 70 10.64 -9.35 -11.71
N GLY A 71 9.58 -9.56 -10.94
CA GLY A 71 8.97 -8.56 -10.03
C GLY A 71 8.08 -7.46 -10.62
N ARG A 72 8.47 -6.80 -11.72
CA ARG A 72 7.95 -5.44 -12.00
C ARG A 72 6.62 -5.35 -12.73
N ASN A 73 5.87 -4.28 -12.44
CA ASN A 73 4.59 -3.96 -13.07
C ASN A 73 4.74 -2.88 -14.15
N PHE A 74 4.72 -3.27 -15.44
CA PHE A 74 4.75 -2.32 -16.56
C PHE A 74 3.36 -2.02 -17.11
N GLN A 75 2.40 -1.69 -16.23
CA GLN A 75 1.00 -1.55 -16.60
C GLN A 75 0.71 -0.38 -17.58
N PHE A 76 1.66 0.51 -17.80
CA PHE A 76 1.57 1.58 -18.79
C PHE A 76 1.96 1.15 -20.21
N ALA A 77 2.56 -0.04 -20.40
CA ALA A 77 2.95 -0.53 -21.71
C ALA A 77 1.92 -1.55 -22.23
N HIS A 78 1.67 -1.54 -23.53
CA HIS A 78 0.67 -2.41 -24.17
C HIS A 78 1.24 -3.21 -25.36
N HIS A 79 2.51 -3.00 -25.68
CA HIS A 79 3.18 -3.72 -26.75
C HIS A 79 4.28 -4.61 -26.18
N LEU A 80 4.17 -5.90 -26.45
CA LEU A 80 5.19 -6.90 -26.13
C LEU A 80 5.84 -7.37 -27.42
N VAL A 81 7.15 -7.27 -27.52
CA VAL A 81 7.94 -7.80 -28.64
C VAL A 81 8.76 -8.98 -28.15
N LEU A 82 8.46 -10.16 -28.65
CA LEU A 82 9.22 -11.38 -28.36
C LEU A 82 10.29 -11.55 -29.44
N PHE A 83 11.52 -11.13 -29.14
CA PHE A 83 12.63 -11.19 -30.10
C PHE A 83 13.04 -12.64 -30.42
N ASP A 84 12.84 -13.54 -29.47
CA ASP A 84 12.90 -14.98 -29.63
C ASP A 84 11.74 -15.63 -28.86
N LEU A 85 11.42 -16.88 -29.21
CA LEU A 85 10.50 -17.73 -28.49
C LEU A 85 11.28 -18.77 -27.68
N PRO A 86 10.93 -18.97 -26.40
CA PRO A 86 11.53 -20.01 -25.59
C PRO A 86 11.02 -21.38 -26.05
N LEU A 87 11.76 -22.44 -25.70
CA LEU A 87 11.33 -23.81 -25.96
C LEU A 87 10.27 -24.28 -24.95
N ASN A 88 10.38 -23.84 -23.69
CA ASN A 88 9.47 -24.18 -22.62
C ASN A 88 8.24 -23.25 -22.65
N PRO A 89 7.01 -23.76 -22.79
CA PRO A 89 5.78 -22.97 -22.74
C PRO A 89 5.59 -22.14 -21.47
N ASP A 90 6.04 -22.63 -20.31
CA ASP A 90 5.90 -21.88 -19.06
C ASP A 90 6.69 -20.56 -19.11
N LEU A 91 7.84 -20.56 -19.77
CA LEU A 91 8.63 -19.34 -19.98
C LEU A 91 7.89 -18.36 -20.90
N LEU A 92 7.21 -18.85 -21.95
CA LEU A 92 6.41 -17.99 -22.81
C LEU A 92 5.27 -17.34 -22.02
N GLU A 93 4.55 -18.11 -21.21
CA GLU A 93 3.47 -17.60 -20.35
C GLU A 93 4.02 -16.56 -19.36
N GLN A 94 5.19 -16.80 -18.76
CA GLN A 94 5.84 -15.83 -17.87
C GLN A 94 6.24 -14.53 -18.57
N ARG A 95 6.68 -14.61 -19.84
CA ARG A 95 7.01 -13.46 -20.69
C ARG A 95 5.74 -12.65 -21.02
N ILE A 96 4.65 -13.31 -21.38
CA ILE A 96 3.34 -12.65 -21.65
C ILE A 96 2.79 -12.02 -20.38
N GLY A 97 2.81 -12.76 -19.27
CA GLY A 97 2.39 -12.32 -17.95
C GLY A 97 3.27 -11.21 -17.33
N ARG A 98 4.26 -10.68 -18.04
CA ARG A 98 4.89 -9.38 -17.68
C ARG A 98 3.99 -8.19 -17.98
N LEU A 99 3.16 -8.34 -18.99
CA LEU A 99 2.27 -7.29 -19.46
C LEU A 99 0.80 -7.66 -19.26
N ASP A 100 0.45 -8.92 -19.54
CA ASP A 100 -0.91 -9.44 -19.36
C ASP A 100 -1.19 -9.76 -17.88
N ARG A 101 -1.48 -8.71 -17.11
CA ARG A 101 -1.85 -8.79 -15.69
C ARG A 101 -3.14 -8.02 -15.43
N ILE A 102 -3.84 -8.42 -14.36
CA ILE A 102 -4.94 -7.62 -13.80
C ILE A 102 -4.42 -6.21 -13.51
N GLY A 103 -5.16 -5.20 -13.96
CA GLY A 103 -4.73 -3.79 -13.91
C GLY A 103 -4.24 -3.22 -15.24
N GLN A 104 -4.21 -4.01 -16.33
CA GLN A 104 -4.00 -3.45 -17.67
C GLN A 104 -5.15 -2.55 -18.11
N THR A 105 -4.79 -1.39 -18.69
CA THR A 105 -5.75 -0.39 -19.18
C THR A 105 -6.13 -0.59 -20.65
N ALA A 106 -5.37 -1.38 -21.41
CA ALA A 106 -5.63 -1.68 -22.81
C ALA A 106 -5.25 -3.13 -23.17
N THR A 107 -5.75 -3.60 -24.32
CA THR A 107 -5.42 -4.93 -24.85
C THR A 107 -3.94 -5.01 -25.21
N VAL A 108 -3.24 -6.01 -24.66
CA VAL A 108 -1.84 -6.29 -24.98
C VAL A 108 -1.72 -6.78 -26.43
N THR A 109 -0.86 -6.13 -27.20
CA THR A 109 -0.50 -6.54 -28.56
C THR A 109 0.87 -7.20 -28.56
N ILE A 110 0.91 -8.48 -28.93
CA ILE A 110 2.14 -9.27 -29.00
C ILE A 110 2.68 -9.27 -30.44
N HIS A 111 3.93 -8.87 -30.59
CA HIS A 111 4.68 -8.87 -31.84
C HIS A 111 5.76 -9.93 -31.78
N VAL A 112 5.76 -10.87 -32.72
CA VAL A 112 6.75 -11.96 -32.77
C VAL A 112 7.49 -11.92 -34.11
N PRO A 113 8.55 -11.11 -34.26
CA PRO A 113 9.42 -11.18 -35.43
C PRO A 113 10.13 -12.53 -35.46
N TYR A 114 10.19 -13.16 -36.63
CA TYR A 114 10.87 -14.45 -36.82
C TYR A 114 11.52 -14.53 -38.19
N PHE A 115 12.56 -15.36 -38.31
CA PHE A 115 13.17 -15.67 -39.59
C PHE A 115 12.39 -16.78 -40.30
N ARG A 116 12.08 -16.58 -41.58
CA ARG A 116 11.45 -17.62 -42.42
C ARG A 116 12.37 -18.83 -42.57
N ASN A 117 11.76 -20.01 -42.66
CA ASN A 117 12.43 -21.31 -42.77
C ASN A 117 13.39 -21.58 -41.60
N SER A 118 13.03 -21.18 -40.39
CA SER A 118 13.84 -21.37 -39.18
C SER A 118 13.10 -22.17 -38.11
N GLY A 119 13.84 -22.72 -37.14
CA GLY A 119 13.25 -23.37 -35.98
C GLY A 119 12.32 -22.46 -35.16
N GLN A 120 12.53 -21.14 -35.21
CA GLN A 120 11.64 -20.15 -34.57
C GLN A 120 10.28 -20.05 -35.28
N GLU A 121 10.23 -20.25 -36.60
CA GLU A 121 8.95 -20.35 -37.33
C GLU A 121 8.17 -21.60 -36.90
N VAL A 122 8.85 -22.73 -36.71
CA VAL A 122 8.26 -23.97 -36.21
C VAL A 122 7.66 -23.76 -34.81
N LEU A 123 8.42 -23.15 -33.90
CA LEU A 123 7.94 -22.80 -32.55
C LEU A 123 6.77 -21.84 -32.58
N LEU A 124 6.83 -20.79 -33.40
CA LEU A 124 5.74 -19.83 -33.57
C LEU A 124 4.45 -20.54 -33.98
N ARG A 125 4.51 -21.38 -35.02
CA ARG A 125 3.35 -22.14 -35.50
C ARG A 125 2.85 -23.13 -34.47
N TRP A 126 3.73 -23.75 -33.69
CA TRP A 126 3.31 -24.64 -32.61
C TRP A 126 2.57 -23.90 -31.49
N TYR A 127 3.12 -22.78 -31.01
CA TYR A 127 2.46 -21.96 -29.99
C TYR A 127 1.16 -21.33 -30.49
N ALA A 128 1.13 -20.79 -31.71
CA ALA A 128 -0.05 -20.12 -32.26
C ALA A 128 -1.11 -21.10 -32.75
N ASP A 129 -0.74 -22.04 -33.63
CA ASP A 129 -1.70 -22.87 -34.35
C ASP A 129 -2.12 -24.11 -33.56
N ALA A 130 -1.27 -24.63 -32.67
CA ALA A 130 -1.58 -25.83 -31.88
C ALA A 130 -1.97 -25.51 -30.44
N LEU A 131 -1.25 -24.59 -29.78
CA LEU A 131 -1.50 -24.25 -28.38
C LEU A 131 -2.45 -23.05 -28.17
N ASP A 132 -2.55 -22.14 -29.14
CA ASP A 132 -3.25 -20.83 -29.00
C ASP A 132 -2.70 -19.97 -27.84
N ALA A 133 -1.42 -20.18 -27.49
CA ALA A 133 -0.79 -19.66 -26.27
C ALA A 133 -0.53 -18.15 -26.28
N PHE A 134 -0.61 -17.49 -27.44
CA PHE A 134 -0.46 -16.03 -27.52
C PHE A 134 -1.76 -15.26 -27.26
N ARG A 135 -2.91 -15.92 -27.46
CA ARG A 135 -4.21 -15.26 -27.36
C ARG A 135 -4.90 -15.54 -26.03
N ARG A 136 -4.58 -16.67 -25.41
CA ARG A 136 -5.24 -17.18 -24.21
C ARG A 136 -4.23 -17.97 -23.38
N PRO A 137 -4.30 -17.89 -22.04
CA PRO A 137 -3.54 -18.77 -21.16
C PRO A 137 -3.81 -20.23 -21.51
N CYS A 138 -2.75 -21.04 -21.59
CA CYS A 138 -2.85 -22.47 -21.90
C CYS A 138 -2.23 -23.33 -20.78
N PRO A 139 -3.00 -23.67 -19.72
CA PRO A 139 -2.48 -24.45 -18.59
C PRO A 139 -1.96 -25.85 -18.97
N ALA A 140 -2.45 -26.40 -20.08
CA ALA A 140 -2.04 -27.71 -20.58
C ALA A 140 -0.72 -27.66 -21.38
N ALA A 141 -0.22 -26.48 -21.76
CA ALA A 141 0.89 -26.34 -22.70
C ALA A 141 2.15 -27.08 -22.26
N GLN A 142 2.51 -26.98 -20.97
CA GLN A 142 3.70 -27.66 -20.45
C GLN A 142 3.56 -29.19 -20.44
N ALA A 143 2.37 -29.70 -20.13
CA ALA A 143 2.11 -31.14 -20.19
C ALA A 143 2.13 -31.67 -21.64
N VAL A 144 1.64 -30.88 -22.60
CA VAL A 144 1.77 -31.19 -24.04
C VAL A 144 3.24 -31.20 -24.46
N PHE A 145 4.01 -30.19 -24.06
CA PHE A 145 5.44 -30.11 -24.32
C PHE A 145 6.20 -31.31 -23.77
N ALA A 146 5.96 -31.69 -22.52
CA ALA A 146 6.63 -32.82 -21.89
C ALA A 146 6.47 -34.12 -22.69
N GLN A 147 5.29 -34.36 -23.26
CA GLN A 147 4.99 -35.56 -24.05
C GLN A 147 5.51 -35.50 -25.49
N LEU A 148 5.59 -34.30 -26.11
CA LEU A 148 5.93 -34.14 -27.53
C LEU A 148 7.28 -33.45 -27.78
N SER A 149 8.07 -33.20 -26.73
CA SER A 149 9.34 -32.48 -26.80
C SER A 149 10.32 -33.08 -27.83
N GLY A 150 10.44 -34.40 -27.90
CA GLY A 150 11.31 -35.08 -28.87
C GLY A 150 10.92 -34.78 -30.32
N SER A 151 9.66 -35.03 -30.68
CA SER A 151 9.15 -34.77 -32.04
C SER A 151 9.17 -33.28 -32.41
N LEU A 152 8.92 -32.39 -31.43
CA LEU A 152 9.02 -30.95 -31.62
C LEU A 152 10.47 -30.52 -31.90
N LEU A 153 11.45 -31.02 -31.13
CA LEU A 153 12.86 -30.74 -31.35
C LEU A 153 13.34 -31.23 -32.72
N GLU A 154 12.91 -32.41 -33.15
CA GLU A 154 13.20 -32.90 -34.50
C GLU A 154 12.65 -31.97 -35.59
N ALA A 155 11.40 -31.51 -35.45
CA ALA A 155 10.79 -30.56 -36.37
C ALA A 155 11.49 -29.19 -36.36
N ILE A 156 12.07 -28.76 -35.23
CA ILE A 156 12.84 -27.51 -35.11
C ILE A 156 14.20 -27.64 -35.83
N ILE A 157 14.90 -28.76 -35.62
CA ILE A 157 16.25 -28.99 -36.19
C ILE A 157 16.17 -29.28 -37.69
N ARG A 158 15.16 -30.04 -38.13
CA ARG A 158 14.92 -30.40 -39.53
C ARG A 158 13.48 -30.07 -39.93
N PRO A 159 13.18 -28.79 -40.23
CA PRO A 159 11.84 -28.39 -40.60
C PRO A 159 11.39 -29.08 -41.89
N SER A 160 10.33 -29.89 -41.82
CA SER A 160 9.60 -30.36 -42.98
C SER A 160 8.11 -30.09 -42.80
N PRO A 161 7.35 -29.81 -43.88
CA PRO A 161 5.91 -29.59 -43.77
C PRO A 161 5.17 -30.77 -43.12
N GLU A 162 5.63 -31.99 -43.40
CA GLU A 162 5.07 -33.24 -42.89
C GLU A 162 5.30 -33.39 -41.37
N SER A 163 6.54 -33.21 -40.92
CA SER A 163 6.89 -33.34 -39.49
C SER A 163 6.19 -32.26 -38.67
N LEU A 164 6.16 -31.03 -39.17
CA LEU A 164 5.46 -29.92 -38.54
C LEU A 164 3.95 -30.20 -38.45
N GLN A 165 3.32 -30.59 -39.55
CA GLN A 165 1.87 -30.85 -39.54
C GLN A 165 1.50 -31.99 -38.58
N ALA A 166 2.32 -33.03 -38.50
CA ALA A 166 2.13 -34.14 -37.55
C ALA A 166 2.21 -33.65 -36.09
N VAL A 167 3.24 -32.87 -35.74
CA VAL A 167 3.39 -32.30 -34.39
C VAL A 167 2.24 -31.35 -34.05
N LEU A 168 1.81 -30.49 -34.98
CA LEU A 168 0.69 -29.58 -34.77
C LEU A 168 -0.63 -30.33 -34.52
N ALA A 169 -0.94 -31.33 -35.35
CA ALA A 169 -2.16 -32.14 -35.18
C ALA A 169 -2.17 -32.85 -33.83
N ARG A 170 -1.08 -33.54 -33.50
CA ARG A 170 -0.98 -34.29 -32.24
C ARG A 170 -1.04 -33.36 -31.01
N SER A 171 -0.41 -32.19 -31.09
CA SER A 171 -0.44 -31.20 -30.01
C SER A 171 -1.84 -30.65 -29.75
N ARG A 172 -2.66 -30.45 -30.80
CA ARG A 172 -4.06 -30.00 -30.64
C ARG A 172 -4.92 -31.05 -29.94
N GLU A 173 -4.78 -32.32 -30.35
CA GLU A 173 -5.48 -33.44 -29.71
C GLU A 173 -5.12 -33.52 -28.23
N LEU A 174 -3.83 -33.53 -27.92
CA LEU A 174 -3.35 -33.65 -26.55
C LEU A 174 -3.73 -32.44 -25.69
N ARG A 175 -3.69 -31.22 -26.26
CA ARG A 175 -4.18 -30.01 -25.59
C ARG A 175 -5.66 -30.16 -25.21
N ALA A 176 -6.51 -30.57 -26.16
CA ALA A 176 -7.94 -30.72 -25.90
C ALA A 176 -8.22 -31.75 -24.78
N GLU A 177 -7.55 -32.90 -24.84
CA GLU A 177 -7.66 -33.95 -23.82
C GLU A 177 -7.25 -33.46 -22.43
N LEU A 178 -6.07 -32.83 -22.32
CA LEU A 178 -5.53 -32.36 -21.05
C LEU A 178 -6.32 -31.18 -20.49
N THR A 179 -6.77 -30.26 -21.34
CA THR A 179 -7.64 -29.14 -20.92
C THR A 179 -8.96 -29.67 -20.33
N GLU A 180 -9.59 -30.66 -20.96
CA GLU A 180 -10.80 -31.31 -20.41
C GLU A 180 -10.54 -32.04 -19.09
N ALA A 181 -9.39 -32.72 -18.97
CA ALA A 181 -8.97 -33.35 -17.72
C ALA A 181 -8.81 -32.32 -16.60
N LEU A 182 -8.17 -31.17 -16.89
CA LEU A 182 -8.02 -30.07 -15.94
C LEU A 182 -9.38 -29.48 -15.56
N HIS A 183 -10.27 -29.24 -16.51
CA HIS A 183 -11.62 -28.71 -16.24
C HIS A 183 -12.44 -29.61 -15.33
N ARG A 184 -12.36 -30.94 -15.50
CA ARG A 184 -13.03 -31.92 -14.63
C ARG A 184 -12.41 -31.98 -13.23
N GLY A 185 -11.12 -31.68 -13.11
CA GLY A 185 -10.42 -31.59 -11.82
C GLY A 185 -10.68 -30.30 -11.03
N ARG A 186 -11.38 -29.31 -11.60
CA ARG A 186 -11.64 -28.03 -10.92
C ARG A 186 -12.68 -28.18 -9.82
N ASP A 187 -12.30 -27.79 -8.60
CA ASP A 187 -13.25 -27.59 -7.51
C ASP A 187 -13.89 -26.21 -7.62
N ARG A 188 -15.06 -26.16 -8.25
CA ARG A 188 -15.82 -24.91 -8.45
C ARG A 188 -16.29 -24.29 -7.14
N LEU A 189 -16.54 -25.10 -6.11
CA LEU A 189 -16.96 -24.58 -4.81
C LEU A 189 -15.78 -23.90 -4.11
N LEU A 190 -14.58 -24.48 -4.22
CA LEU A 190 -13.37 -23.85 -3.75
C LEU A 190 -13.14 -22.51 -4.45
N GLU A 191 -13.20 -22.47 -5.79
CA GLU A 191 -13.03 -21.22 -6.57
C GLU A 191 -14.03 -20.12 -6.18
N LEU A 192 -15.31 -20.46 -6.05
CA LEU A 192 -16.35 -19.52 -5.59
C LEU A 192 -16.13 -19.07 -4.14
N SER A 193 -15.57 -19.94 -3.30
CA SER A 193 -15.24 -19.59 -1.92
C SER A 193 -13.96 -18.74 -1.80
N SER A 194 -13.02 -18.88 -2.74
CA SER A 194 -11.72 -18.19 -2.73
C SER A 194 -11.85 -16.69 -2.96
N CYS A 195 -12.71 -16.26 -3.89
CA CYS A 195 -13.00 -14.86 -4.10
C CYS A 195 -14.51 -14.66 -4.18
N ARG A 196 -15.05 -13.87 -3.24
CA ARG A 196 -16.47 -13.47 -3.23
C ARG A 196 -16.57 -12.09 -3.88
N PRO A 197 -17.01 -11.97 -5.15
CA PRO A 197 -16.85 -10.75 -5.93
C PRO A 197 -17.53 -9.53 -5.29
N GLU A 198 -18.72 -9.70 -4.70
CA GLU A 198 -19.46 -8.61 -4.05
C GLU A 198 -18.74 -8.08 -2.81
N THR A 199 -18.24 -8.98 -1.96
CA THR A 199 -17.46 -8.58 -0.77
C THR A 199 -16.14 -7.93 -1.18
N ALA A 200 -15.45 -8.50 -2.17
CA ALA A 200 -14.20 -7.94 -2.69
C ALA A 200 -14.43 -6.55 -3.29
N ALA A 201 -15.50 -6.35 -4.07
CA ALA A 201 -15.84 -5.05 -4.63
C ALA A 201 -16.10 -3.99 -3.55
N GLY A 202 -16.78 -4.36 -2.45
CA GLY A 202 -16.98 -3.47 -1.31
C GLY A 202 -15.65 -3.03 -0.67
N VAL A 203 -14.73 -3.97 -0.44
CA VAL A 203 -13.40 -3.66 0.11
C VAL A 203 -12.58 -2.81 -0.87
N MET A 204 -12.63 -3.11 -2.17
CA MET A 204 -11.94 -2.32 -3.19
C MET A 204 -12.44 -0.87 -3.24
N ALA A 205 -13.74 -0.65 -3.11
CA ALA A 205 -14.31 0.70 -3.07
C ALA A 205 -13.84 1.49 -1.84
N GLN A 206 -13.72 0.84 -0.68
CA GLN A 206 -13.18 1.46 0.54
C GLN A 206 -11.71 1.85 0.36
N ILE A 207 -10.88 0.96 -0.18
CA ILE A 207 -9.47 1.25 -0.46
C ILE A 207 -9.33 2.39 -1.45
N ALA A 208 -10.13 2.40 -2.53
CA ALA A 208 -10.12 3.47 -3.52
C ALA A 208 -10.51 4.83 -2.93
N THR A 209 -11.36 4.85 -1.91
CA THR A 209 -11.71 6.09 -1.18
C THR A 209 -10.54 6.57 -0.33
N ILE A 210 -9.84 5.66 0.36
CA ILE A 210 -8.65 5.97 1.16
C ILE A 210 -7.52 6.50 0.28
N ASP A 211 -7.29 5.89 -0.89
CA ASP A 211 -6.24 6.31 -1.83
C ASP A 211 -6.48 7.73 -2.42
N GLN A 212 -7.71 8.25 -2.36
CA GLN A 212 -8.05 9.62 -2.82
C GLN A 212 -7.91 10.67 -1.72
N ASP A 213 -7.65 10.26 -0.48
CA ASP A 213 -7.57 11.16 0.65
C ASP A 213 -6.25 11.92 0.68
N THR A 214 -6.35 13.24 0.85
CA THR A 214 -5.20 14.15 0.94
C THR A 214 -4.76 14.41 2.39
N GLU A 215 -5.51 13.88 3.37
CA GLU A 215 -5.23 14.05 4.79
C GLU A 215 -3.83 13.56 5.18
N LEU A 216 -3.41 12.40 4.65
CA LEU A 216 -2.09 11.86 4.93
C LEU A 216 -0.96 12.84 4.57
N TRP A 217 -1.03 13.44 3.39
CA TRP A 217 0.02 14.35 2.95
C TRP A 217 0.03 15.64 3.76
N ARG A 218 -1.15 16.22 4.04
CA ARG A 218 -1.27 17.40 4.89
C ARG A 218 -0.69 17.15 6.30
N TYR A 219 -0.96 15.96 6.86
CA TYR A 219 -0.38 15.55 8.13
C TYR A 219 1.15 15.46 8.04
N LEU A 220 1.68 14.80 7.01
CA LEU A 220 3.13 14.63 6.83
C LEU A 220 3.85 15.96 6.63
N GLU A 221 3.31 16.87 5.82
CA GLU A 221 3.87 18.22 5.64
C GLU A 221 4.04 18.94 6.99
N GLN A 222 3.02 18.90 7.85
CA GLN A 222 3.06 19.53 9.17
C GLN A 222 4.11 18.88 10.09
N VAL A 223 4.19 17.55 10.07
CA VAL A 223 5.19 16.81 10.84
C VAL A 223 6.60 17.15 10.35
N PHE A 224 6.82 17.14 9.03
CA PHE A 224 8.13 17.41 8.44
C PHE A 224 8.60 18.83 8.73
N ASP A 225 7.74 19.83 8.57
CA ASP A 225 8.04 21.23 8.94
C ASP A 225 8.37 21.35 10.44
N ASN A 226 7.60 20.68 11.30
CA ASN A 226 7.83 20.73 12.75
C ASN A 226 9.14 20.07 13.20
N PHE A 227 9.59 19.01 12.53
CA PHE A 227 10.81 18.28 12.91
C PHE A 227 12.05 18.68 12.13
N GLY A 228 11.91 19.49 11.08
CA GLY A 228 13.02 19.92 10.23
C GLY A 228 13.40 18.87 9.18
N VAL A 229 12.41 18.27 8.52
CA VAL A 229 12.61 17.46 7.32
C VAL A 229 12.28 18.33 6.12
N ASP A 230 13.25 18.51 5.23
CA ASP A 230 13.07 19.26 4.00
C ASP A 230 12.26 18.41 3.01
N VAL A 231 11.32 19.08 2.34
CA VAL A 231 10.45 18.48 1.33
C VAL A 231 10.65 19.24 0.03
N GLU A 232 11.17 18.56 -0.99
CA GLU A 232 11.38 19.13 -2.31
C GLU A 232 10.47 18.45 -3.35
N ASP A 233 9.91 19.24 -4.28
CA ASP A 233 9.16 18.71 -5.41
C ASP A 233 10.10 17.99 -6.38
N HIS A 234 9.84 16.71 -6.66
CA HIS A 234 10.54 15.96 -7.70
C HIS A 234 9.78 16.00 -9.03
N SER A 235 8.50 15.62 -8.98
CA SER A 235 7.58 15.55 -10.13
C SER A 235 6.14 15.58 -9.60
N PRO A 236 5.11 15.78 -10.45
CA PRO A 236 3.73 15.83 -9.97
C PRO A 236 3.37 14.62 -9.10
N GLY A 237 3.07 14.86 -7.81
CA GLY A 237 2.72 13.82 -6.84
C GLY A 237 3.90 13.04 -6.24
N CYS A 238 5.15 13.46 -6.48
CA CYS A 238 6.35 12.84 -5.92
C CYS A 238 7.22 13.87 -5.21
N PHE A 239 7.69 13.52 -4.02
CA PHE A 239 8.45 14.41 -3.15
C PHE A 239 9.76 13.77 -2.71
N ILE A 240 10.84 14.54 -2.66
CA ILE A 240 12.10 14.15 -2.04
C ILE A 240 12.05 14.61 -0.59
N LEU A 241 12.32 13.68 0.33
CA LEU A 241 12.37 13.91 1.77
C LEU A 241 13.81 13.80 2.22
N THR A 242 14.36 14.85 2.80
CA THR A 242 15.75 14.89 3.30
C THR A 242 15.82 15.48 4.71
N PRO A 243 16.62 14.89 5.62
CA PRO A 243 16.88 15.53 6.91
C PRO A 243 17.58 16.89 6.72
N SER A 244 17.04 17.96 7.31
CA SER A 244 17.68 19.29 7.24
C SER A 244 18.80 19.45 8.29
N GLU A 245 19.62 20.50 8.15
CA GLU A 245 20.57 20.89 9.20
C GLU A 245 19.89 21.32 10.52
N HIS A 246 18.58 21.62 10.47
CA HIS A 246 17.78 22.06 11.61
C HIS A 246 16.93 20.94 12.23
N LEU A 247 17.24 19.68 11.91
CA LEU A 247 16.54 18.52 12.46
C LEU A 247 16.50 18.58 14.00
N ARG A 248 15.30 18.57 14.58
CA ARG A 248 15.10 18.76 16.03
C ARG A 248 15.41 17.51 16.86
N ILE A 249 15.69 16.40 16.20
CA ILE A 249 15.90 15.07 16.77
C ILE A 249 17.19 14.47 16.19
N PRO A 250 17.82 13.48 16.85
CA PRO A 250 19.05 12.87 16.36
C PRO A 250 18.90 12.18 15.01
N SER A 251 17.74 11.56 14.77
CA SER A 251 17.38 10.94 13.50
C SER A 251 15.87 10.87 13.36
N PHE A 252 15.39 11.07 12.13
CA PHE A 252 13.97 10.89 11.82
C PHE A 252 13.68 9.41 11.52
N PRO A 253 12.58 8.84 12.05
CA PRO A 253 12.29 7.41 11.89
C PRO A 253 12.22 6.98 10.43
N GLU A 254 12.98 5.95 10.06
CA GLU A 254 12.98 5.34 8.71
C GLU A 254 13.32 6.34 7.58
N LEU A 255 13.99 7.44 7.91
CA LEU A 255 14.52 8.41 6.95
C LEU A 255 16.06 8.33 6.91
N PRO A 256 16.67 7.83 5.82
CA PRO A 256 18.11 7.86 5.60
C PRO A 256 18.67 9.28 5.48
N GLU A 257 19.97 9.43 5.74
CA GLU A 257 20.70 10.71 5.56
C GLU A 257 20.68 11.19 4.10
N ASP A 258 20.78 10.27 3.14
CA ASP A 258 20.71 10.58 1.70
C ASP A 258 19.28 10.92 1.22
N GLY A 259 18.29 10.83 2.10
CA GLY A 259 16.88 11.06 1.81
C GLY A 259 16.18 9.90 1.09
N ILE A 260 14.87 10.06 0.88
CA ILE A 260 14.06 9.15 0.07
C ILE A 260 13.14 9.94 -0.86
N THR A 261 12.80 9.35 -2.01
CA THR A 261 11.70 9.85 -2.83
C THR A 261 10.45 9.06 -2.53
N GLY A 262 9.36 9.75 -2.20
CA GLY A 262 8.09 9.15 -1.82
C GLY A 262 6.91 9.69 -2.64
N THR A 263 5.84 8.91 -2.69
CA THR A 263 4.54 9.31 -3.24
C THR A 263 3.41 8.70 -2.42
N ILE A 264 2.28 9.40 -2.33
CA ILE A 264 1.03 8.88 -1.78
C ILE A 264 0.11 8.28 -2.87
N ASP A 265 0.50 8.43 -4.15
CA ASP A 265 -0.30 7.94 -5.27
C ASP A 265 0.08 6.49 -5.59
N ARG A 266 -0.89 5.59 -5.49
CA ARG A 266 -0.69 4.15 -5.76
C ARG A 266 -0.29 3.88 -7.21
N GLY A 267 -0.84 4.61 -8.17
CA GLY A 267 -0.53 4.45 -9.59
C GLY A 267 0.92 4.82 -9.90
N ILE A 268 1.41 5.92 -9.34
CA ILE A 268 2.81 6.32 -9.42
C ILE A 268 3.70 5.25 -8.76
N ALA A 269 3.38 4.82 -7.53
CA ALA A 269 4.15 3.81 -6.83
C ALA A 269 4.23 2.45 -7.57
N LEU A 270 3.14 2.05 -8.24
CA LEU A 270 3.12 0.84 -9.07
C LEU A 270 4.02 0.96 -10.32
N ALA A 271 4.18 2.17 -10.85
CA ALA A 271 5.03 2.45 -12.01
C ALA A 271 6.50 2.71 -11.61
N ARG A 272 6.73 3.20 -10.39
CA ARG A 272 8.02 3.63 -9.83
C ARG A 272 8.32 2.88 -8.54
N GLU A 273 8.79 1.63 -8.67
CA GLU A 273 9.18 0.79 -7.53
C GLU A 273 10.37 1.33 -6.74
N ASP A 274 11.12 2.27 -7.32
CA ASP A 274 12.21 2.99 -6.66
C ASP A 274 11.73 4.04 -5.65
N MET A 275 10.44 4.41 -5.70
CA MET A 275 9.83 5.38 -4.78
C MET A 275 9.10 4.69 -3.63
N ALA A 276 9.17 5.27 -2.44
CA ALA A 276 8.42 4.82 -1.28
C ALA A 276 6.92 5.13 -1.44
N PHE A 277 6.06 4.12 -1.31
CA PHE A 277 4.60 4.33 -1.25
C PHE A 277 4.19 4.68 0.18
N LEU A 278 3.96 5.96 0.42
CA LEU A 278 3.60 6.49 1.73
C LEU A 278 2.11 6.25 1.99
N THR A 279 1.83 5.52 3.06
CA THR A 279 0.48 5.24 3.58
C THR A 279 0.49 5.47 5.08
N TRP A 280 -0.68 5.52 5.72
CA TRP A 280 -0.79 5.51 7.19
C TRP A 280 -0.07 4.32 7.85
N GLU A 281 0.14 3.22 7.12
CA GLU A 281 0.86 2.05 7.60
C GLU A 281 2.35 2.05 7.25
N HIS A 282 2.85 3.03 6.50
CA HIS A 282 4.26 3.06 6.14
C HIS A 282 5.14 3.23 7.40
N PRO A 283 6.27 2.51 7.55
CA PRO A 283 7.12 2.58 8.74
C PRO A 283 7.56 4.01 9.12
N LEU A 284 7.92 4.84 8.14
CA LEU A 284 8.23 6.27 8.36
C LEU A 284 7.05 7.02 8.98
N VAL A 285 5.83 6.79 8.47
CA VAL A 285 4.62 7.49 8.94
C VAL A 285 4.25 7.02 10.35
N ARG A 286 4.30 5.71 10.61
CA ARG A 286 4.08 5.16 11.95
C ARG A 286 5.15 5.62 12.95
N GLY A 287 6.40 5.68 12.53
CA GLY A 287 7.50 6.19 13.35
C GLY A 287 7.33 7.67 13.67
N ALA A 288 6.87 8.47 12.70
CA ALA A 288 6.54 9.88 12.91
C ALA A 288 5.38 10.07 13.91
N MET A 289 4.33 9.24 13.81
CA MET A 289 3.24 9.23 14.78
C MET A 289 3.74 8.84 16.18
N ASP A 290 4.54 7.78 16.28
CA ASP A 290 5.11 7.32 17.55
C ASP A 290 6.01 8.39 18.17
N LEU A 291 6.79 9.10 17.36
CA LEU A 291 7.62 10.22 17.80
C LEU A 291 6.78 11.33 18.42
N MET A 292 5.63 11.63 17.82
CA MET A 292 4.73 12.66 18.31
C MET A 292 3.99 12.24 19.58
N LEU A 293 3.44 11.03 19.61
CA LEU A 293 2.64 10.53 20.72
C LEU A 293 3.47 10.20 21.98
N ASN A 294 4.75 9.90 21.82
CA ASN A 294 5.67 9.63 22.93
C ASN A 294 6.57 10.83 23.28
N GLY A 295 6.49 11.91 22.51
CA GLY A 295 7.20 13.15 22.80
C GLY A 295 6.54 13.98 23.89
N GLU A 296 7.27 14.98 24.39
CA GLU A 296 6.72 16.01 25.30
C GLU A 296 6.33 17.30 24.55
N TYR A 297 6.55 17.33 23.23
CA TYR A 297 6.34 18.51 22.41
C TYR A 297 4.85 18.71 22.14
N GLY A 298 4.30 19.84 22.58
CA GLY A 298 2.87 20.14 22.46
C GLY A 298 2.04 19.77 23.70
N ASN A 299 2.62 19.13 24.72
CA ASN A 299 1.89 18.72 25.92
C ASN A 299 1.45 19.91 26.78
N THR A 300 2.10 21.07 26.68
CA THR A 300 1.67 22.27 27.40
C THR A 300 1.73 23.51 26.50
N ALA A 301 0.66 24.30 26.53
CA ALA A 301 0.58 25.56 25.81
C ALA A 301 -0.15 26.63 26.63
N PHE A 302 0.20 27.90 26.38
CA PHE A 302 -0.55 29.06 26.84
C PHE A 302 -0.90 29.91 25.63
N THR A 303 -2.17 30.24 25.46
CA THR A 303 -2.63 31.07 24.35
C THR A 303 -3.55 32.19 24.83
N MET A 304 -3.56 33.27 24.06
CA MET A 304 -4.42 34.43 24.30
C MET A 304 -5.40 34.51 23.15
N VAL A 305 -6.68 34.66 23.47
CA VAL A 305 -7.75 34.65 22.48
C VAL A 305 -8.59 35.91 22.58
N ARG A 306 -9.13 36.35 21.44
CA ARG A 306 -10.05 37.49 21.38
C ARG A 306 -11.33 37.06 20.70
N HIS A 307 -12.44 37.10 21.42
CA HIS A 307 -13.75 36.74 20.89
C HIS A 307 -14.83 37.70 21.40
N PRO A 308 -15.78 38.16 20.56
CA PRO A 308 -16.82 39.11 20.97
C PRO A 308 -17.69 38.63 22.14
N GLU A 309 -17.87 37.32 22.26
CA GLU A 309 -18.69 36.71 23.32
C GLU A 309 -17.93 36.43 24.62
N LEU A 310 -16.60 36.63 24.63
CA LEU A 310 -15.75 36.41 25.80
C LEU A 310 -15.35 37.74 26.44
N PRO A 311 -15.84 38.05 27.66
CA PRO A 311 -15.33 39.16 28.45
C PRO A 311 -13.82 39.02 28.68
N PRO A 312 -13.04 40.13 28.66
CA PRO A 312 -11.59 40.08 28.85
C PRO A 312 -11.22 39.63 30.27
N GLY A 313 -10.10 38.90 30.39
CA GLY A 313 -9.58 38.40 31.66
C GLY A 313 -10.17 37.08 32.13
N GLN A 314 -10.93 36.38 31.29
CA GLN A 314 -11.42 35.03 31.59
C GLN A 314 -10.34 33.99 31.31
N LEU A 315 -10.22 33.04 32.22
CA LEU A 315 -9.27 31.91 32.13
C LEU A 315 -10.04 30.64 31.81
N PHE A 316 -9.55 29.89 30.83
CA PHE A 316 -10.01 28.54 30.53
C PHE A 316 -8.85 27.55 30.60
N VAL A 317 -9.18 26.32 30.94
CA VAL A 317 -8.26 25.18 30.86
C VAL A 317 -8.85 24.18 29.89
N GLU A 318 -8.10 23.88 28.85
CA GLU A 318 -8.36 22.81 27.93
C GLU A 318 -7.40 21.66 28.22
N ALA A 319 -7.97 20.48 28.48
CA ALA A 319 -7.22 19.28 28.80
C ALA A 319 -7.58 18.19 27.80
N PHE A 320 -6.55 17.50 27.34
CA PHE A 320 -6.63 16.41 26.38
C PHE A 320 -6.26 15.11 27.10
N HIS A 321 -7.25 14.25 27.32
CA HIS A 321 -7.04 12.96 27.96
C HIS A 321 -7.06 11.85 26.90
N VAL A 322 -6.02 11.02 26.88
CA VAL A 322 -5.96 9.84 26.03
C VAL A 322 -6.48 8.64 26.81
N VAL A 323 -7.37 7.87 26.18
CA VAL A 323 -7.82 6.58 26.71
C VAL A 323 -6.77 5.53 26.40
N GLU A 324 -6.18 4.95 27.44
CA GLU A 324 -5.18 3.89 27.32
C GLU A 324 -5.68 2.60 27.95
N SER A 325 -5.39 1.47 27.32
CA SER A 325 -5.66 0.14 27.90
C SER A 325 -4.44 -0.76 27.74
N PRO A 326 -3.92 -1.35 28.83
CA PRO A 326 -2.84 -2.32 28.76
C PRO A 326 -3.38 -3.64 28.18
N ALA A 327 -3.26 -3.79 26.87
CA ALA A 327 -3.68 -4.99 26.16
C ALA A 327 -2.55 -5.53 25.27
N PRO A 328 -2.28 -6.85 25.28
CA PRO A 328 -1.30 -7.41 24.35
C PRO A 328 -1.76 -7.27 22.90
N LYS A 329 -0.85 -6.91 21.99
CA LYS A 329 -1.14 -6.64 20.56
C LYS A 329 -1.98 -7.73 19.87
N ARG A 330 -1.83 -9.00 20.27
CA ARG A 330 -2.61 -10.13 19.74
C ARG A 330 -4.13 -9.99 19.90
N LEU A 331 -4.61 -9.24 20.89
CA LEU A 331 -6.04 -9.03 21.11
C LEU A 331 -6.65 -8.00 20.16
N GLN A 332 -5.82 -7.18 19.52
CA GLN A 332 -6.28 -6.14 18.59
C GLN A 332 -7.35 -5.22 19.19
N ILE A 333 -7.18 -4.81 20.46
CA ILE A 333 -8.18 -4.03 21.22
C ILE A 333 -8.63 -2.76 20.48
N GLY A 334 -7.74 -2.16 19.67
CA GLY A 334 -8.02 -0.98 18.86
C GLY A 334 -9.20 -1.13 17.89
N ARG A 335 -9.62 -2.36 17.57
CA ARG A 335 -10.84 -2.61 16.79
C ARG A 335 -12.13 -2.19 17.50
N PHE A 336 -12.09 -2.15 18.83
CA PHE A 336 -13.26 -1.86 19.68
C PHE A 336 -13.06 -0.57 20.47
N LEU A 337 -11.83 -0.36 20.95
CA LEU A 337 -11.38 0.77 21.73
C LEU A 337 -10.08 1.32 21.08
N PRO A 338 -10.17 2.01 19.93
CA PRO A 338 -9.01 2.69 19.35
C PRO A 338 -8.49 3.78 20.30
N PRO A 339 -7.23 4.23 20.15
CA PRO A 339 -6.75 5.42 20.86
C PRO A 339 -7.75 6.55 20.67
N HIS A 340 -8.31 7.04 21.78
CA HIS A 340 -9.37 8.03 21.75
C HIS A 340 -8.95 9.22 22.60
N LEU A 341 -9.12 10.41 22.03
CA LEU A 341 -8.83 11.68 22.68
C LEU A 341 -10.12 12.25 23.25
N ILE A 342 -10.15 12.48 24.55
CA ILE A 342 -11.22 13.19 25.23
C ILE A 342 -10.73 14.60 25.52
N GLU A 343 -11.21 15.56 24.74
CA GLU A 343 -10.94 16.98 24.97
C GLU A 343 -12.00 17.55 25.92
N THR A 344 -11.55 18.20 26.98
CA THR A 344 -12.41 18.92 27.93
C THR A 344 -11.96 20.35 28.08
N ARG A 345 -12.89 21.31 27.94
CA ARG A 345 -12.63 22.74 28.12
C ARG A 345 -13.45 23.26 29.30
N ILE A 346 -12.77 23.76 30.32
CA ILE A 346 -13.36 24.19 31.60
C ILE A 346 -13.17 25.71 31.76
N ASP A 347 -14.26 26.42 32.10
CA ASP A 347 -14.24 27.85 32.43
C ASP A 347 -13.68 28.14 33.84
N ALA A 348 -13.49 29.42 34.17
CA ALA A 348 -13.00 29.84 35.48
C ALA A 348 -13.93 29.45 36.66
N GLN A 349 -15.20 29.17 36.39
CA GLN A 349 -16.21 28.74 37.36
C GLN A 349 -16.18 27.22 37.58
N GLY A 350 -15.49 26.46 36.73
CA GLY A 350 -15.39 25.00 36.77
C GLY A 350 -16.47 24.28 35.96
N THR A 351 -17.16 24.98 35.07
CA THR A 351 -18.16 24.43 34.14
C THR A 351 -17.47 23.91 32.88
N ALA A 352 -17.84 22.69 32.46
CA ALA A 352 -17.37 22.16 31.19
C ALA A 352 -18.21 22.71 30.04
N LEU A 353 -17.54 23.27 29.04
CA LEU A 353 -18.16 23.68 27.79
C LEU A 353 -18.49 22.44 26.95
N ALA A 354 -19.73 22.36 26.45
CA ALA A 354 -20.15 21.28 25.56
C ALA A 354 -19.33 21.32 24.26
N ALA A 355 -19.08 20.15 23.66
CA ALA A 355 -18.29 20.06 22.43
C ALA A 355 -18.93 20.86 21.28
N ASP A 356 -20.26 20.81 21.17
CA ASP A 356 -21.04 21.51 20.14
C ASP A 356 -21.07 23.03 20.31
N ASP A 357 -20.75 23.52 21.51
CA ASP A 357 -20.78 24.95 21.88
C ASP A 357 -19.37 25.57 21.91
N ARG A 358 -18.34 24.90 21.36
CA ARG A 358 -16.96 25.43 21.34
C ARG A 358 -16.80 26.41 20.18
N PRO A 359 -16.70 27.74 20.42
CA PRO A 359 -16.41 28.67 19.36
C PRO A 359 -14.95 28.48 18.92
N GLU A 360 -14.67 28.70 17.64
CA GLU A 360 -13.29 28.93 17.20
C GLU A 360 -12.82 30.22 17.84
N TRP A 361 -11.82 30.10 18.72
CA TRP A 361 -11.22 31.23 19.39
C TRP A 361 -9.93 31.60 18.67
N PRO A 362 -9.96 32.59 17.76
CA PRO A 362 -8.75 32.98 17.04
C PRO A 362 -7.70 33.44 18.04
N GLU A 363 -6.52 32.83 17.93
CA GLU A 363 -5.38 33.18 18.74
C GLU A 363 -4.89 34.59 18.35
N VAL A 364 -4.55 35.40 19.34
CA VAL A 364 -4.06 36.75 19.11
C VAL A 364 -2.56 36.67 18.85
N ASP A 365 -2.16 37.03 17.63
CA ASP A 365 -0.74 37.17 17.28
C ASP A 365 -0.11 38.31 18.09
N GLY A 366 0.75 37.93 19.03
CA GLY A 366 1.46 38.87 19.89
C GLY A 366 2.26 38.13 20.96
N ALA A 367 3.59 38.12 20.80
CA ALA A 367 4.47 37.46 21.75
C ALA A 367 4.41 38.16 23.12
N VAL A 368 3.61 37.63 24.05
CA VAL A 368 3.80 37.95 25.46
C VAL A 368 5.07 37.26 25.92
N ALA A 369 5.97 38.03 26.53
CA ALA A 369 7.23 37.49 27.02
C ALA A 369 6.96 36.27 27.94
N PRO A 370 7.65 35.12 27.75
CA PRO A 370 7.43 33.91 28.55
C PRO A 370 7.52 34.14 30.06
N ALA A 371 8.34 35.10 30.49
CA ALA A 371 8.46 35.50 31.89
C ALA A 371 7.15 36.08 32.46
N THR A 372 6.42 36.87 31.67
CA THR A 372 5.13 37.47 32.07
C THR A 372 4.06 36.39 32.21
N VAL A 373 3.98 35.47 31.24
CA VAL A 373 3.08 34.31 31.29
C VAL A 373 3.36 33.46 32.52
N SER A 374 4.64 33.18 32.77
CA SER A 374 5.07 32.37 33.93
C SER A 374 4.77 33.04 35.28
N ALA A 375 4.83 34.37 35.35
CA ALA A 375 4.48 35.12 36.56
C ALA A 375 2.95 35.11 36.77
N PHE A 376 2.17 35.31 35.71
CA PHE A 376 0.71 35.23 35.75
C PHE A 376 0.23 33.84 36.17
N LEU A 377 0.73 32.77 35.55
CA LEU A 377 0.37 31.40 35.86
C LEU A 377 0.73 31.02 37.30
N ARG A 378 1.88 31.49 37.82
CA ARG A 378 2.23 31.31 39.24
C ARG A 378 1.21 31.97 40.17
N GLY A 379 0.70 33.15 39.82
CA GLY A 379 -0.37 33.82 40.57
C GLY A 379 -1.70 33.07 40.54
N GLN A 380 -1.98 32.35 39.44
CA GLN A 380 -3.23 31.62 39.22
C GLN A 380 -3.12 30.11 39.45
N GLN A 381 -2.00 29.60 39.95
CA GLN A 381 -1.75 28.17 40.12
C GLN A 381 -2.87 27.43 40.88
N PRO A 382 -3.41 27.93 42.02
CA PRO A 382 -4.48 27.25 42.73
C PRO A 382 -5.80 27.15 41.94
N LEU A 383 -6.04 28.12 41.04
CA LEU A 383 -7.19 28.10 40.14
C LEU A 383 -6.97 27.05 39.05
N VAL A 384 -5.83 27.10 38.35
CA VAL A 384 -5.49 26.14 37.28
C VAL A 384 -5.53 24.69 37.78
N GLU A 385 -4.93 24.38 38.93
CA GLU A 385 -4.99 23.04 39.53
C GLU A 385 -6.42 22.58 39.87
N ARG A 386 -7.29 23.53 40.23
CA ARG A 386 -8.71 23.23 40.46
C ARG A 386 -9.43 22.92 39.15
N LEU A 387 -9.14 23.67 38.08
CA LEU A 387 -9.74 23.47 36.76
C LEU A 387 -9.28 22.15 36.13
N ILE A 388 -8.00 21.78 36.28
CA ILE A 388 -7.48 20.46 35.84
C ILE A 388 -8.25 19.33 36.53
N ARG A 389 -8.43 19.37 37.86
CA ARG A 389 -9.23 18.35 38.58
C ARG A 389 -10.68 18.26 38.10
N ARG A 390 -11.27 19.39 37.68
CA ARG A 390 -12.62 19.43 37.09
C ARG A 390 -12.63 18.82 35.69
N ALA A 391 -11.60 19.09 34.88
CA ALA A 391 -11.39 18.49 33.57
C ALA A 391 -11.26 16.96 33.69
N ASP A 392 -10.42 16.45 34.60
CA ASP A 392 -10.28 15.02 34.88
C ASP A 392 -11.62 14.36 35.24
N SER A 393 -12.39 15.01 36.12
CA SER A 393 -13.71 14.51 36.53
C SER A 393 -14.73 14.54 35.37
N ALA A 394 -14.61 15.49 34.45
CA ALA A 394 -15.44 15.56 33.26
C ALA A 394 -15.07 14.46 32.25
N ALA A 395 -13.78 14.26 32.00
CA ALA A 395 -13.29 13.21 31.12
C ALA A 395 -13.65 11.80 31.64
N GLN A 396 -13.53 11.57 32.96
CA GLN A 396 -13.91 10.29 33.58
C GLN A 396 -15.38 9.92 33.37
N ARG A 397 -16.28 10.92 33.32
CA ARG A 397 -17.70 10.68 33.00
C ARG A 397 -17.92 10.26 31.55
N GLN A 398 -17.13 10.80 30.62
CA GLN A 398 -17.19 10.43 29.20
C GLN A 398 -16.60 9.03 28.96
N LEU A 399 -15.51 8.68 29.67
CA LEU A 399 -14.89 7.35 29.58
C LEU A 399 -15.91 6.23 29.80
N GLY A 400 -16.78 6.34 30.81
CA GLY A 400 -17.76 5.29 31.12
C GLY A 400 -18.71 4.98 29.95
N ALA A 401 -19.18 6.01 29.23
CA ALA A 401 -20.04 5.82 28.07
C ALA A 401 -19.29 5.14 26.91
N LEU A 402 -18.04 5.57 26.70
CA LEU A 402 -17.17 5.05 25.65
C LEU A 402 -16.79 3.58 25.87
N LEU A 403 -16.50 3.18 27.12
CA LEU A 403 -16.21 1.78 27.46
C LEU A 403 -17.45 0.89 27.28
N ALA A 404 -18.63 1.37 27.68
CA ALA A 404 -19.88 0.61 27.51
C ALA A 404 -20.19 0.35 26.02
N ASP A 405 -19.97 1.35 25.16
CA ASP A 405 -20.16 1.23 23.72
C ASP A 405 -19.13 0.30 23.07
N ALA A 406 -17.85 0.44 23.43
CA ALA A 406 -16.77 -0.46 22.99
C ALA A 406 -17.04 -1.92 23.40
N GLU A 407 -17.48 -2.15 24.63
CA GLU A 407 -17.84 -3.47 25.13
C GLU A 407 -19.02 -4.06 24.37
N SER A 408 -20.07 -3.28 24.13
CA SER A 408 -21.25 -3.73 23.39
C SER A 408 -20.90 -4.17 21.97
N ARG A 409 -20.07 -3.39 21.26
CA ARG A 409 -19.55 -3.76 19.93
C ARG A 409 -18.72 -5.04 19.98
N MET A 410 -17.80 -5.14 20.95
CA MET A 410 -16.91 -6.28 21.11
C MET A 410 -17.70 -7.57 21.39
N LEU A 411 -18.62 -7.53 22.35
CA LEU A 411 -19.47 -8.67 22.69
C LEU A 411 -20.37 -9.08 21.52
N GLY A 412 -20.93 -8.12 20.80
CA GLY A 412 -21.73 -8.36 19.60
C GLY A 412 -20.95 -9.14 18.54
N LEU A 413 -19.77 -8.64 18.16
CA LEU A 413 -18.93 -9.27 17.14
C LEU A 413 -18.42 -10.65 17.58
N MET A 414 -17.90 -10.76 18.81
CA MET A 414 -17.39 -12.03 19.34
C MET A 414 -18.49 -13.09 19.43
N THR A 415 -19.71 -12.70 19.82
CA THR A 415 -20.86 -13.61 19.93
C THR A 415 -21.29 -14.12 18.56
N GLU A 416 -21.38 -13.25 17.55
CA GLU A 416 -21.72 -13.66 16.18
C GLU A 416 -20.67 -14.59 15.57
N GLU A 417 -19.37 -14.30 15.77
CA GLU A 417 -18.30 -15.18 15.31
C GLU A 417 -18.30 -16.55 16.02
N LEU A 418 -18.57 -16.58 17.33
CA LEU A 418 -18.74 -17.83 18.07
C LEU A 418 -19.92 -18.65 17.55
N LYS A 419 -21.07 -18.01 17.29
CA LYS A 419 -22.24 -18.68 16.69
C LYS A 419 -21.92 -19.23 15.30
N ARG A 420 -21.24 -18.44 14.46
CA ARG A 420 -20.81 -18.82 13.11
C ARG A 420 -19.88 -20.04 13.14
N LEU A 421 -18.82 -20.01 13.95
CA LEU A 421 -17.88 -21.13 14.08
C LEU A 421 -18.55 -22.38 14.68
N ALA A 422 -19.45 -22.21 15.65
CA ALA A 422 -20.22 -23.33 16.20
C ALA A 422 -21.15 -23.98 15.16
N ALA A 423 -21.79 -23.17 14.32
CA ALA A 423 -22.60 -23.66 13.21
C ALA A 423 -21.73 -24.39 12.16
N LEU A 424 -20.59 -23.80 11.77
CA LEU A 424 -19.66 -24.40 10.81
C LEU A 424 -19.10 -25.74 11.32
N ARG A 425 -18.75 -25.84 12.60
CA ARG A 425 -18.28 -27.09 13.20
C ARG A 425 -19.29 -28.23 13.08
N ARG A 426 -20.59 -27.95 13.12
CA ARG A 426 -21.64 -28.99 12.96
C ARG A 426 -21.62 -29.63 11.58
N VAL A 427 -21.12 -28.92 10.57
CA VAL A 427 -21.16 -29.32 9.15
C VAL A 427 -19.78 -29.49 8.52
N ASN A 428 -18.71 -29.02 9.17
CA ASN A 428 -17.34 -29.07 8.68
C ASN A 428 -16.39 -29.59 9.78
N PRO A 429 -15.82 -30.81 9.63
CA PRO A 429 -14.94 -31.41 10.64
C PRO A 429 -13.58 -30.71 10.77
N SER A 430 -13.21 -29.83 9.83
CA SER A 430 -11.96 -29.07 9.89
C SER A 430 -11.96 -27.99 10.98
N VAL A 431 -13.13 -27.59 11.51
CA VAL A 431 -13.24 -26.59 12.58
C VAL A 431 -13.02 -27.25 13.95
N ARG A 432 -11.90 -26.92 14.60
CA ARG A 432 -11.47 -27.57 15.84
C ARG A 432 -12.15 -26.97 17.08
N GLN A 433 -12.27 -27.76 18.16
CA GLN A 433 -12.83 -27.25 19.43
C GLN A 433 -11.95 -26.15 20.05
N GLN A 434 -10.64 -26.26 19.80
CA GLN A 434 -9.65 -25.30 20.27
C GLN A 434 -9.90 -23.90 19.71
N GLU A 435 -10.40 -23.76 18.49
CA GLU A 435 -10.69 -22.46 17.87
C GLU A 435 -11.84 -21.75 18.58
N LEU A 436 -12.92 -22.45 18.92
CA LEU A 436 -14.03 -21.89 19.71
C LEU A 436 -13.58 -21.53 21.13
N ALA A 437 -12.78 -22.41 21.76
CA ALA A 437 -12.26 -22.17 23.10
C ALA A 437 -11.27 -20.99 23.13
N GLN A 438 -10.50 -20.79 22.07
CA GLN A 438 -9.63 -19.64 21.90
C GLN A 438 -10.44 -18.35 21.74
N LEU A 439 -11.40 -18.30 20.82
CA LEU A 439 -12.22 -17.11 20.60
C LEU A 439 -12.99 -16.71 21.86
N LYS A 440 -13.49 -17.68 22.64
CA LYS A 440 -14.13 -17.40 23.93
C LYS A 440 -13.16 -16.82 24.96
N ARG A 441 -11.93 -17.34 25.04
CA ARG A 441 -10.90 -16.79 25.94
C ARG A 441 -10.50 -15.38 25.52
N GLU A 442 -10.28 -15.16 24.24
CA GLU A 442 -9.97 -13.83 23.68
C GLU A 442 -11.07 -12.82 24.00
N GLY A 443 -12.35 -13.19 23.86
CA GLY A 443 -13.46 -12.31 24.24
C GLY A 443 -13.48 -11.94 25.74
N LEU A 444 -13.16 -12.88 26.63
CA LEU A 444 -13.07 -12.61 28.07
C LEU A 444 -11.87 -11.72 28.41
N GLU A 445 -10.71 -11.96 27.78
CA GLU A 445 -9.53 -11.12 27.95
C GLU A 445 -9.77 -9.70 27.41
N LEU A 446 -10.39 -9.57 26.24
CA LEU A 446 -10.78 -8.28 25.66
C LEU A 446 -11.71 -7.50 26.58
N HIS A 447 -12.74 -8.16 27.13
CA HIS A 447 -13.63 -7.55 28.11
C HIS A 447 -12.86 -6.99 29.30
N HIS A 448 -11.95 -7.78 29.87
CA HIS A 448 -11.14 -7.34 30.99
C HIS A 448 -10.25 -6.14 30.65
N CYS A 449 -9.58 -6.17 29.49
CA CYS A 449 -8.74 -5.05 29.04
C CYS A 449 -9.55 -3.77 28.76
N ILE A 450 -10.75 -3.88 28.16
CA ILE A 450 -11.62 -2.71 27.93
C ILE A 450 -12.03 -2.11 29.29
N GLN A 451 -12.43 -2.94 30.24
CA GLN A 451 -12.83 -2.48 31.58
C GLN A 451 -11.67 -1.93 32.41
N SER A 452 -10.43 -2.32 32.13
CA SER A 452 -9.23 -1.80 32.79
C SER A 452 -8.64 -0.54 32.14
N ALA A 453 -9.29 0.00 31.10
CA ALA A 453 -8.85 1.22 30.45
C ALA A 453 -8.86 2.43 31.40
N GLN A 454 -7.87 3.29 31.25
CA GLN A 454 -7.65 4.46 32.10
C GLN A 454 -7.45 5.72 31.26
N LEU A 455 -7.66 6.87 31.89
CA LEU A 455 -7.34 8.15 31.29
C LEU A 455 -5.93 8.56 31.68
N ARG A 456 -5.15 8.97 30.69
CA ARG A 456 -3.88 9.67 30.86
C ARG A 456 -4.06 11.11 30.38
N LEU A 457 -3.77 12.09 31.23
CA LEU A 457 -3.68 13.49 30.78
C LEU A 457 -2.44 13.61 29.89
N ASP A 458 -2.67 13.95 28.63
CA ASP A 458 -1.64 13.97 27.59
C ASP A 458 -1.15 15.40 27.31
N ALA A 459 -2.11 16.30 27.07
CA ALA A 459 -1.82 17.70 26.82
C ALA A 459 -2.74 18.65 27.60
N LEU A 460 -2.25 19.87 27.83
CA LEU A 460 -2.92 20.93 28.57
C LEU A 460 -2.68 22.29 27.89
N ARG A 461 -3.76 22.98 27.55
CA ARG A 461 -3.71 24.36 27.06
C ARG A 461 -4.42 25.30 28.02
N VAL A 462 -3.72 26.33 28.48
CA VAL A 462 -4.31 27.41 29.28
C VAL A 462 -4.64 28.57 28.35
N ILE A 463 -5.88 29.03 28.38
CA ILE A 463 -6.40 30.05 27.48
C ILE A 463 -6.81 31.29 28.29
N LEU A 464 -6.38 32.47 27.86
CA LEU A 464 -6.76 33.75 28.46
C LEU A 464 -7.49 34.63 27.42
N SER A 465 -8.68 35.13 27.75
CA SER A 465 -9.36 36.11 26.88
C SER A 465 -8.79 37.53 27.06
N VAL A 466 -8.63 38.27 25.94
CA VAL A 466 -8.05 39.63 25.92
C VAL A 466 -8.75 40.64 25.04
#